data_AF-A0AAJ6ZX07-F1
#
_entry.id   AF-A0AAJ6ZX07-F1
#
_cell.length_a   1.000
_cell.length_b   1.000
_cell.length_c   1.000
_cell.angle_alpha   90.00
_cell.angle_beta   90.00
_cell.angle_gamma   90.00
#
_symmetry.space_group_name_H-M   'P 1'
#
loop_
_entity.id
_entity.type
_entity.pdbx_description
1 polymer ?
#
loop_
_entity_poly.entity_id
_entity_poly.type
_entity_poly.pdbx_seq_one_letter_code
_entity_poly.pdbx_strand_id
1 'polypeptide(L)'
;MDSDGDGVGDLNGITSKLEYLKELGVGATWLSPMFKSPMYDFGYDISDFYDVHDEYGTMEDFDNLMAKAKELDIKIVLDFVPNHGSNESV
;
A
#
# COMPACT_ATOMS: atom_id res chain seq x y z
N MET A 1 -5.08 -8.67 -0.38
CA MET A 1 -5.83 -9.66 -1.19
C MET A 1 -5.25 -9.52 -2.58
N ASP A 2 -5.05 -10.64 -3.26
CA ASP A 2 -4.68 -10.65 -4.68
C ASP A 2 -5.95 -10.39 -5.50
N SER A 3 -5.94 -9.36 -6.36
CA SER A 3 -7.08 -8.94 -7.17
C SER A 3 -6.95 -9.27 -8.65
N ASP A 4 -5.76 -9.60 -9.14
CA ASP A 4 -5.49 -9.89 -10.56
C ASP A 4 -4.99 -11.33 -10.84
N GLY A 5 -4.72 -12.09 -9.79
CA GLY A 5 -4.44 -13.51 -9.81
C GLY A 5 -2.96 -13.87 -9.96
N ASP A 6 -2.04 -12.94 -9.70
CA ASP A 6 -0.60 -13.16 -9.81
C ASP A 6 0.03 -13.86 -8.58
N GLY A 7 -0.73 -13.97 -7.49
CA GLY A 7 -0.31 -14.57 -6.22
C GLY A 7 0.23 -13.57 -5.19
N VAL A 8 0.28 -12.28 -5.51
CA VAL A 8 0.73 -11.16 -4.65
C VAL A 8 -0.47 -10.32 -4.23
N GLY A 9 -0.43 -9.76 -3.02
CA GLY A 9 -1.49 -8.86 -2.56
C GLY A 9 -1.26 -7.44 -3.05
N ASP A 10 -2.31 -6.80 -3.57
CA ASP A 10 -2.21 -5.49 -4.20
C ASP A 10 -3.16 -4.42 -3.59
N LEU A 11 -3.01 -3.16 -4.02
CA LEU A 11 -3.78 -2.01 -3.53
C LEU A 11 -5.27 -2.10 -3.89
N ASN A 12 -5.63 -2.66 -5.04
CA ASN A 12 -7.02 -2.86 -5.45
C ASN A 12 -7.71 -3.93 -4.59
N GLY A 13 -6.98 -4.98 -4.25
CA GLY A 13 -7.39 -5.99 -3.29
C GLY A 13 -7.59 -5.42 -1.89
N ILE A 14 -6.72 -4.51 -1.42
CA ILE A 14 -6.95 -3.77 -0.16
C ILE A 14 -8.21 -2.91 -0.26
N THR A 15 -8.37 -2.16 -1.35
CA THR A 15 -9.53 -1.30 -1.61
C THR A 15 -10.84 -2.08 -1.53
N SER A 16 -10.88 -3.28 -2.12
CA SER A 16 -12.04 -4.19 -2.09
C SER A 16 -12.44 -4.65 -0.67
N LYS A 17 -11.55 -4.52 0.31
CA LYS A 17 -11.77 -4.95 1.70
C LYS A 17 -12.07 -3.82 2.67
N LEU A 18 -12.04 -2.57 2.23
CA LEU A 18 -12.33 -1.44 3.11
C LEU A 18 -13.76 -1.49 3.68
N GLU A 19 -14.75 -1.95 2.91
CA GLU A 19 -16.13 -2.11 3.41
C GLU A 19 -16.21 -3.16 4.52
N TYR A 20 -15.53 -4.30 4.34
CA TYR A 20 -15.40 -5.32 5.37
C TYR A 20 -14.73 -4.76 6.64
N LEU A 21 -13.65 -3.99 6.51
CA LEU A 21 -13.00 -3.35 7.65
C LEU A 21 -13.93 -2.35 8.35
N LYS A 22 -14.73 -1.60 7.58
CA LYS A 22 -15.74 -0.69 8.13
C LYS A 22 -16.80 -1.44 8.94
N GLU A 23 -17.31 -2.56 8.44
CA GLU A 23 -18.28 -3.41 9.13
C GLU A 23 -17.74 -3.96 10.46
N LEU A 24 -16.44 -4.27 10.51
CA LEU A 24 -15.75 -4.65 11.74
C LEU A 24 -15.57 -3.50 12.75
N GLY A 25 -15.87 -2.26 12.36
CA GLY A 25 -15.71 -1.07 13.20
C GLY A 25 -14.30 -0.47 13.16
N VAL A 26 -13.48 -0.82 12.17
CA VAL A 26 -12.13 -0.24 12.00
C VAL A 26 -12.26 1.23 11.57
N GLY A 27 -11.63 2.13 12.32
CA GLY A 27 -11.56 3.57 12.00
C GLY A 27 -10.26 4.01 11.34
N ALA A 28 -9.21 3.19 11.42
CA ALA A 28 -7.92 3.46 10.78
C ALA A 28 -7.16 2.17 10.48
N THR A 29 -6.35 2.18 9.43
CA THR A 29 -5.38 1.13 9.11
C THR A 29 -3.98 1.71 9.07
N TRP A 30 -2.99 0.87 9.38
CA TRP A 30 -1.58 1.15 9.15
C TRP A 30 -1.13 0.27 7.98
N LEU A 31 -0.66 0.91 6.92
CA LEU A 31 -0.16 0.25 5.72
C LEU A 31 1.36 0.16 5.80
N SER A 32 1.90 -1.06 5.81
CA SER A 32 3.33 -1.33 5.61
C SER A 32 3.83 -0.67 4.31
N PRO A 33 5.16 -0.51 4.12
CA PRO A 33 5.70 0.15 2.94
C PRO A 33 5.16 -0.44 1.62
N MET A 34 4.60 0.44 0.77
CA MET A 34 4.08 0.10 -0.56
C MET A 34 4.97 0.61 -1.70
N PHE A 35 6.06 1.29 -1.34
CA PHE A 35 6.93 2.01 -2.27
C PHE A 35 7.79 1.06 -3.09
N LYS A 36 8.32 1.53 -4.23
CA LYS A 36 9.28 0.74 -5.01
C LYS A 36 10.44 0.27 -4.15
N SER A 37 10.73 -1.02 -4.25
CA SER A 37 11.75 -1.73 -3.51
C SER A 37 12.22 -2.95 -4.32
N PRO A 38 13.50 -3.32 -4.26
CA PRO A 38 13.99 -4.61 -4.76
C PRO A 38 13.65 -5.79 -3.82
N MET A 39 12.95 -5.52 -2.71
CA MET A 39 12.34 -6.51 -1.82
C MET A 39 13.34 -7.35 -1.02
N TYR A 40 14.55 -6.85 -0.76
CA TYR A 40 15.51 -7.52 0.12
C TYR A 40 15.07 -7.51 1.59
N ASP A 41 14.30 -6.51 1.99
CA ASP A 41 13.65 -6.37 3.31
C ASP A 41 12.15 -6.12 3.16
N PHE A 42 11.53 -6.79 2.17
CA PHE A 42 10.07 -6.80 1.95
C PHE A 42 9.42 -5.41 1.99
N GLY A 43 10.04 -4.43 1.33
CA GLY A 43 9.51 -3.06 1.18
C GLY A 43 10.14 -2.03 2.12
N TYR A 44 10.89 -2.43 3.16
CA TYR A 44 11.62 -1.47 4.01
C TYR A 44 12.93 -0.99 3.39
N ASP A 45 13.46 -1.69 2.39
CA ASP A 45 14.56 -1.26 1.52
C ASP A 45 14.01 -0.50 0.30
N ILE A 46 13.60 0.75 0.50
CA ILE A 46 12.94 1.57 -0.54
C ILE A 46 13.94 2.09 -1.57
N SER A 47 13.69 1.89 -2.87
CA SER A 47 14.48 2.42 -3.99
C SER A 47 13.90 3.69 -4.62
N ASP A 48 12.59 3.92 -4.54
CA ASP A 48 11.93 5.18 -4.89
C ASP A 48 10.76 5.45 -3.92
N PHE A 49 10.86 6.54 -3.15
CA PHE A 49 9.88 6.94 -2.14
C PHE A 49 8.61 7.58 -2.73
N TYR A 50 8.57 7.85 -4.03
CA TYR A 50 7.48 8.56 -4.70
C TYR A 50 6.62 7.68 -5.60
N ASP A 51 6.97 6.41 -5.74
CA ASP A 51 6.27 5.49 -6.63
C ASP A 51 5.88 4.19 -5.92
N VAL A 52 4.81 3.55 -6.40
CA VAL A 52 4.29 2.28 -5.86
C VAL A 52 5.10 1.12 -6.44
N HIS A 53 5.32 0.08 -5.64
CA HIS A 53 5.94 -1.16 -6.13
C HIS A 53 5.10 -1.82 -7.21
N ASP A 54 5.73 -2.26 -8.30
CA ASP A 54 5.03 -2.65 -9.53
C ASP A 54 4.01 -3.79 -9.31
N GLU A 55 4.30 -4.77 -8.44
CA GLU A 55 3.37 -5.87 -8.10
C GLU A 55 2.19 -5.42 -7.21
N TYR A 56 2.25 -4.22 -6.62
CA TYR A 56 1.16 -3.70 -5.77
C TYR A 56 0.18 -2.81 -6.54
N GLY A 57 0.57 -2.35 -7.73
CA GLY A 57 -0.23 -1.50 -8.61
C GLY A 57 0.44 -0.16 -8.91
N THR A 58 -0.38 0.86 -9.11
CA THR A 58 0.05 2.18 -9.58
C THR A 58 -0.29 3.29 -8.58
N MET A 59 0.26 4.49 -8.78
CA MET A 59 -0.16 5.68 -8.05
C MET A 59 -1.66 6.00 -8.24
N GLU A 60 -2.28 5.65 -9.38
CA GLU A 60 -3.72 5.78 -9.58
C GLU A 60 -4.51 4.81 -8.69
N ASP A 61 -4.04 3.57 -8.53
CA ASP A 61 -4.63 2.60 -7.61
C ASP A 61 -4.52 3.08 -6.16
N PHE A 62 -3.42 3.72 -5.79
CA PHE A 62 -3.27 4.35 -4.48
C PHE A 62 -4.26 5.51 -4.28
N ASP A 63 -4.43 6.39 -5.27
CA ASP A 63 -5.42 7.47 -5.23
C ASP A 63 -6.85 6.92 -5.06
N ASN A 64 -7.17 5.82 -5.75
CA ASN A 64 -8.45 5.12 -5.64
C ASN A 64 -8.65 4.53 -4.23
N LEU A 65 -7.63 3.91 -3.65
CA LEU A 65 -7.65 3.41 -2.27
C LEU A 65 -7.94 4.55 -1.28
N MET A 66 -7.25 5.68 -1.42
CA MET A 66 -7.41 6.85 -0.55
C MET A 66 -8.80 7.47 -0.69
N ALA A 67 -9.34 7.56 -1.91
CA ALA A 67 -10.69 8.04 -2.17
C ALA A 67 -11.74 7.15 -1.48
N LYS A 68 -11.65 5.83 -1.66
CA LYS A 68 -12.58 4.87 -1.04
C LYS A 68 -12.46 4.85 0.48
N ALA A 69 -11.26 4.92 1.04
CA ALA A 69 -11.04 4.99 2.48
C ALA A 69 -11.71 6.24 3.07
N LYS A 70 -11.59 7.39 2.39
CA LYS A 70 -12.24 8.64 2.77
C LYS A 70 -13.77 8.54 2.75
N GLU A 71 -14.35 7.91 1.74
CA GLU A 71 -15.81 7.68 1.66
C GLU A 71 -16.33 6.88 2.86
N LEU A 72 -15.54 5.91 3.34
CA LEU A 72 -15.89 5.05 4.47
C LEU A 72 -15.49 5.62 5.83
N ASP A 73 -14.89 6.81 5.87
CA ASP A 73 -14.27 7.41 7.05
C ASP A 73 -13.28 6.46 7.76
N ILE A 74 -12.43 5.82 6.96
CA ILE A 74 -11.27 5.05 7.42
C ILE A 74 -10.02 5.89 7.15
N LYS A 75 -9.18 6.07 8.17
CA LYS A 75 -7.87 6.73 8.00
C LYS A 75 -6.83 5.71 7.56
N ILE A 76 -5.97 6.09 6.61
CA ILE A 76 -4.79 5.29 6.23
C ILE A 76 -3.56 5.99 6.80
N VAL A 77 -2.78 5.28 7.61
CA VAL A 77 -1.45 5.71 8.06
C VAL A 77 -0.43 4.95 7.22
N LEU A 78 0.39 5.69 6.47
CA LEU A 78 1.51 5.10 5.75
C LEU A 78 2.71 4.92 6.68
N ASP A 79 3.39 3.78 6.54
CA ASP A 79 4.70 3.63 7.13
C ASP A 79 5.71 4.57 6.45
N PHE A 80 6.58 5.18 7.24
CA PHE A 80 7.62 6.08 6.77
C PHE A 80 8.96 5.60 7.29
N VAL A 81 9.89 5.31 6.36
CA VAL A 81 11.20 4.71 6.66
C VAL A 81 12.31 5.76 6.47
N PRO A 82 12.60 6.60 7.47
CA PRO A 82 13.57 7.69 7.32
C PRO A 82 15.03 7.26 7.50
N ASN A 83 15.27 6.08 8.08
CA ASN A 83 16.62 5.71 8.51
C ASN A 83 17.54 5.30 7.35
N HIS A 84 16.98 4.72 6.29
CA HIS A 84 17.73 4.16 5.17
C HIS A 84 16.88 4.07 3.89
N GLY A 85 17.56 3.95 2.75
CA GLY A 85 17.00 3.50 1.47
C GLY A 85 17.80 2.31 0.93
N SER A 86 17.34 1.72 -0.16
CA SER A 86 17.99 0.59 -0.81
C SER A 86 19.35 0.97 -1.40
N ASN A 87 20.26 0.00 -1.53
CA ASN A 87 21.49 0.17 -2.32
C ASN A 87 21.24 0.24 -3.83
N GLU A 88 20.02 -0.05 -4.28
CA GLU A 88 19.55 0.11 -5.66
C GLU A 88 18.68 1.37 -5.83
N SER A 89 18.72 2.29 -4.86
CA SER A 89 18.00 3.57 -4.96
C SER A 89 18.46 4.37 -6.18
N VAL A 90 17.49 4.97 -6.87
CA VAL A 90 17.72 5.87 -8.02
C VAL A 90 17.60 7.33 -7.65
#